data_AF-A0A5C8SYD8-F1
#
_entry.id   AF-A0A5C8SYD8-F1
#
_cell.length_a   1.000
_cell.length_b   1.000
_cell.length_c   1.000
_cell.angle_alpha   90.00
_cell.angle_beta   90.00
_cell.angle_gamma   90.00
#
_symmetry.space_group_name_H-M   'P 1'
#
loop_
_entity.id
_entity.type
_entity.pdbx_description
1 polymer ?
#
loop_
_entity_poly.entity_id
_entity_poly.type
_entity_poly.pdbx_seq_one_letter_code
_entity_poly.pdbx_strand_id
1 'polypeptide(L)'
;GAPEPVFALPRHRIVDAGLVGHGHVRARLRSRDGQAVGAISFRSAQGPLGQAILAGIGSEFHVAGTLACDRWRGAERAQVRICDLSPAT
;
A
#
# COMPACT_ATOMS: atom_id res chain seq x y z
N GLY A 1 -6.66 5.36 -25.06
CA GLY A 1 -7.01 5.10 -23.65
C GLY A 1 -6.03 5.85 -22.78
N ALA A 2 -6.51 6.56 -21.75
CA ALA A 2 -5.67 7.29 -20.82
C ALA A 2 -5.84 6.68 -19.41
N PRO A 3 -5.19 5.54 -19.12
CA PRO A 3 -5.28 4.91 -17.81
C PRO A 3 -4.63 5.80 -16.74
N GLU A 4 -5.07 5.63 -15.49
CA GLU A 4 -4.47 6.31 -14.34
C GLU A 4 -2.97 5.97 -14.22
N PRO A 5 -2.09 6.94 -13.92
CA PRO A 5 -0.66 6.68 -13.80
C PRO A 5 -0.34 5.77 -12.61
N VAL A 6 0.54 4.80 -12.84
CA VAL A 6 1.08 3.89 -11.81
C VAL A 6 2.45 4.39 -11.39
N PHE A 7 2.64 4.52 -10.07
CA PHE A 7 3.89 4.92 -9.45
C PHE A 7 4.57 3.71 -8.82
N ALA A 8 5.90 3.68 -8.91
CA ALA A 8 6.74 2.71 -8.22
C ALA A 8 7.38 3.36 -6.98
N LEU A 9 7.17 2.75 -5.82
CA LEU A 9 7.73 3.13 -4.53
C LEU A 9 8.80 2.08 -4.15
N PRO A 10 10.08 2.32 -4.47
CA PRO A 10 11.12 1.33 -4.22
C PRO A 10 11.48 1.26 -2.73
N ARG A 11 11.78 0.05 -2.24
CA ARG A 11 12.36 -0.19 -0.91
C ARG A 11 11.60 0.47 0.25
N HIS A 12 10.28 0.43 0.21
CA HIS A 12 9.45 0.91 1.31
C HIS A 12 9.22 -0.20 2.32
N ARG A 13 9.35 0.13 3.60
CA ARG A 13 9.05 -0.80 4.69
C ARG A 13 7.56 -0.81 4.99
N ILE A 14 6.95 -1.98 5.10
CA ILE A 14 5.59 -2.09 5.65
C ILE A 14 5.70 -1.94 7.16
N VAL A 15 5.21 -0.83 7.71
CA VAL A 15 5.29 -0.55 9.16
C VAL A 15 4.01 -0.87 9.92
N ASP A 16 2.91 -1.05 9.19
CA ASP A 16 1.61 -1.45 9.72
C ASP A 16 0.78 -2.05 8.57
N ALA A 17 -0.02 -3.06 8.85
CA ALA A 17 -0.95 -3.67 7.91
C ALA A 17 -2.15 -4.28 8.63
N GLY A 18 -3.29 -4.37 7.96
CA GLY A 18 -4.47 -5.01 8.55
C GLY A 18 -5.65 -5.15 7.60
N LEU A 19 -6.61 -5.97 7.99
CA LEU A 19 -7.87 -6.13 7.27
C LEU A 19 -8.76 -4.90 7.48
N VAL A 20 -9.47 -4.50 6.42
CA VAL A 20 -10.50 -3.46 6.48
C VAL A 20 -11.78 -4.00 5.87
N GLY A 21 -12.87 -3.94 6.65
CA GLY A 21 -14.17 -4.44 6.24
C GLY A 21 -14.10 -5.90 5.77
N HIS A 22 -14.75 -6.18 4.64
CA HIS A 22 -14.90 -7.52 4.09
C HIS A 22 -14.00 -7.74 2.86
N GLY A 23 -12.68 -7.70 3.06
CA GLY A 23 -11.72 -8.22 2.07
C GLY A 23 -10.66 -7.24 1.55
N HIS A 24 -10.54 -6.04 2.13
CA HIS A 24 -9.45 -5.11 1.80
C HIS A 24 -8.29 -5.24 2.78
N VAL A 25 -7.08 -4.87 2.34
CA VAL A 25 -5.91 -4.79 3.19
C VAL A 25 -5.43 -3.34 3.21
N ARG A 26 -5.41 -2.70 4.38
CA ARG A 26 -4.70 -1.43 4.57
C ARG A 26 -3.24 -1.72 4.89
N ALA A 27 -2.36 -0.80 4.51
CA ALA A 27 -0.97 -0.80 4.90
C ALA A 27 -0.47 0.62 5.17
N ARG A 28 0.66 0.73 5.85
CA ARG A 28 1.44 1.96 5.96
C ARG A 28 2.84 1.68 5.45
N LEU A 29 3.26 2.42 4.43
CA LEU A 29 4.54 2.28 3.76
C LEU A 29 5.47 3.39 4.24
N ARG A 30 6.66 3.04 4.71
CA ARG A 30 7.66 4.01 5.16
C ARG A 30 8.86 4.00 4.23
N SER A 31 9.21 5.17 3.70
CA SER A 31 10.42 5.40 2.91
C SER A 31 11.66 5.41 3.82
N ARG A 32 12.84 5.27 3.21
CA ARG A 32 14.14 5.35 3.90
C ARG A 32 14.47 6.75 4.43
N ASP A 33 13.85 7.79 3.87
CA ASP A 33 13.89 9.16 4.39
C ASP A 33 13.04 9.36 5.67
N GLY A 34 12.34 8.31 6.10
CA GLY A 34 11.52 8.30 7.30
C GLY A 34 10.08 8.75 7.10
N GLN A 35 9.69 9.27 5.92
CA GLN A 35 8.32 9.64 5.59
C GLN A 35 7.45 8.41 5.39
N ALA A 36 6.15 8.54 5.64
CA ALA A 36 5.20 7.44 5.52
C ALA A 36 3.95 7.85 4.77
N VAL A 37 3.45 6.93 3.94
CA VAL A 37 2.21 7.09 3.19
C VAL A 37 1.25 5.94 3.55
N GLY A 38 -0.03 6.27 3.62
CA GLY A 38 -1.08 5.25 3.78
C GLY A 38 -1.26 4.50 2.47
N ALA A 39 -1.68 3.24 2.55
CA ALA A 39 -1.96 2.43 1.38
C ALA A 39 -3.15 1.50 1.60
N ILE A 40 -3.81 1.13 0.51
CA ILE A 40 -4.93 0.19 0.48
C ILE A 40 -4.76 -0.75 -0.71
N SER A 41 -5.10 -2.01 -0.51
CA SER A 41 -5.27 -2.99 -1.58
C SER A 41 -6.70 -3.52 -1.50
N PHE A 42 -7.47 -3.31 -2.56
CA PHE A 42 -8.91 -3.63 -2.56
C PHE A 42 -9.15 -5.09 -2.93
N ARG A 43 -10.01 -5.79 -2.16
CA ARG A 43 -10.46 -7.16 -2.46
C ARG A 43 -9.30 -8.15 -2.60
N SER A 44 -8.22 -7.91 -1.86
CA SER A 44 -6.98 -8.68 -1.96
C SER A 44 -6.70 -9.55 -0.74
N ALA A 45 -7.50 -9.44 0.33
CA ALA A 45 -7.23 -10.08 1.61
C ALA A 45 -6.96 -11.58 1.51
N GLN A 46 -7.72 -12.32 0.70
CA GLN A 46 -7.56 -13.76 0.53
C GLN A 46 -6.55 -14.12 -0.58
N GLY A 47 -6.14 -13.14 -1.39
CA GLY A 47 -5.21 -13.36 -2.50
C GLY A 47 -3.74 -13.21 -2.10
N PRO A 48 -2.81 -13.61 -2.99
CA PRO A 48 -1.37 -13.54 -2.72
C PRO A 48 -0.89 -12.15 -2.33
N LEU A 49 -1.44 -11.11 -2.99
CA LEU A 49 -1.08 -9.72 -2.71
C LEU A 49 -1.43 -9.31 -1.26
N GLY A 50 -2.67 -9.57 -0.82
CA GLY A 50 -3.08 -9.22 0.54
C GLY A 50 -2.34 -10.03 1.60
N GLN A 51 -2.13 -11.33 1.37
CA GLN A 51 -1.36 -12.18 2.28
C GLN A 51 0.09 -11.71 2.39
N ALA A 52 0.73 -11.32 1.28
CA ALA A 52 2.08 -10.79 1.30
C ALA A 52 2.18 -9.45 2.05
N ILE A 53 1.20 -8.56 1.90
CA ILE A 53 1.14 -7.30 2.67
C ILE A 53 1.02 -7.58 4.17
N LEU A 54 0.10 -8.47 4.56
CA LEU A 54 -0.19 -8.80 5.96
C LEU A 54 1.01 -9.48 6.64
N ALA A 55 1.67 -10.41 5.95
CA ALA A 55 2.86 -11.11 6.45
C ALA A 55 4.14 -10.24 6.36
N GLY A 56 4.11 -9.16 5.59
CA GLY A 56 5.28 -8.34 5.25
C GLY A 56 5.63 -7.24 6.26
N ILE A 57 4.92 -7.13 7.38
CA ILE A 57 5.21 -6.10 8.40
C ILE A 57 6.66 -6.25 8.88
N GLY A 58 7.43 -5.15 8.81
CA GLY A 58 8.85 -5.10 9.16
C GLY A 58 9.80 -5.37 7.99
N SER A 59 9.31 -5.86 6.85
CA SER A 59 10.10 -6.12 5.65
C SER A 59 10.03 -4.97 4.63
N GLU A 60 11.03 -4.86 3.77
CA GLU A 60 11.07 -3.90 2.67
C GLU A 60 10.52 -4.53 1.37
N PHE A 61 9.73 -3.75 0.64
CA PHE A 61 9.16 -4.12 -0.65
C PHE A 61 9.33 -2.99 -1.68
N HIS A 62 9.44 -3.36 -2.95
CA HIS A 62 9.06 -2.49 -4.05
C HIS A 62 7.55 -2.55 -4.19
N VAL A 63 6.88 -1.40 -4.21
CA VAL A 63 5.41 -1.34 -4.29
C VAL A 63 5.01 -0.56 -5.53
N ALA A 64 4.01 -1.05 -6.26
CA ALA A 64 3.39 -0.36 -7.39
C ALA A 64 1.93 -0.05 -7.09
N GLY A 65 1.48 1.16 -7.46
CA GLY A 65 0.10 1.56 -7.26
C GLY A 65 -0.24 2.94 -7.82
N THR A 66 -1.52 3.28 -7.78
CA THR A 66 -1.99 4.62 -8.15
C THR A 66 -2.10 5.51 -6.90
N LEU A 67 -2.03 6.83 -7.10
CA LEU A 67 -2.16 7.80 -6.01
C LEU A 67 -3.59 8.35 -5.97
N ALA A 68 -4.23 8.22 -4.82
CA ALA A 68 -5.55 8.78 -4.56
C ALA A 68 -5.49 9.76 -3.38
N CYS A 69 -6.36 10.78 -3.40
CA CYS A 69 -6.63 11.60 -2.23
C CYS A 69 -7.66 10.90 -1.35
N ASP A 70 -7.25 10.46 -0.18
CA ASP A 70 -8.14 9.92 0.85
C ASP A 70 -8.70 11.08 1.69
N ARG A 71 -10.03 11.17 1.75
CA ARG A 71 -10.77 12.20 2.47
C ARG A 71 -11.52 11.55 3.62
N TRP A 72 -10.93 11.56 4.81
CA TRP A 72 -11.53 10.97 5.99
C TRP A 72 -11.57 11.97 7.14
N ARG A 73 -12.76 12.18 7.72
CA ARG A 73 -13.01 13.08 8.87
C ARG A 73 -12.44 14.49 8.69
N GLY A 74 -12.54 15.04 7.48
CA GLY A 74 -12.06 16.39 7.17
C GLY A 74 -10.55 16.52 6.97
N ALA A 75 -9.79 15.42 7.06
CA ALA A 75 -8.39 15.39 6.67
C ALA A 75 -8.25 14.85 5.25
N GLU A 76 -7.43 15.52 4.44
CA GLU A 76 -6.98 15.02 3.14
C GLU A 76 -5.57 14.43 3.29
N ARG A 77 -5.39 13.20 2.80
CA ARG A 77 -4.09 12.53 2.81
C ARG A 77 -3.88 11.81 1.49
N ALA A 78 -2.63 11.80 1.01
CA ALA A 78 -2.26 10.92 -0.09
C ALA A 78 -2.35 9.46 0.38
N GLN A 79 -2.91 8.60 -0.46
CA GLN A 79 -3.01 7.17 -0.24
C GLN A 79 -2.63 6.41 -1.53
N VAL A 80 -1.79 5.38 -1.38
CA VAL A 80 -1.41 4.49 -2.48
C VAL A 80 -2.45 3.37 -2.61
N ARG A 81 -2.99 3.17 -3.80
CA ARG A 81 -3.79 1.99 -4.13
C ARG A 81 -2.86 0.94 -4.72
N ILE A 82 -2.50 -0.05 -3.91
CA ILE A 82 -1.51 -1.07 -4.27
C ILE A 82 -2.14 -2.01 -5.30
N CYS A 83 -1.50 -2.11 -6.46
CA CYS A 83 -1.82 -3.11 -7.48
C CYS A 83 -0.82 -4.26 -7.51
N ASP A 84 0.43 -4.02 -7.09
CA ASP A 84 1.48 -5.04 -7.06
C ASP A 84 2.57 -4.72 -6.01
N LEU A 85 3.32 -5.74 -5.60
CA LEU A 85 4.51 -5.61 -4.75
C LEU A 85 5.48 -6.77 -4.94
N SER A 86 6.77 -6.50 -4.72
CA SER A 86 7.81 -7.53 -4.68
C SER A 86 8.81 -7.29 -3.55
N PRO A 87 9.38 -8.35 -2.94
CA PRO A 87 10.41 -8.18 -1.92
C PRO A 87 11.58 -7.33 -2.42
N ALA A 88 12.04 -6.38 -1.60
CA ALA A 88 13.24 -5.59 -1.87
C ALA A 88 14.47 -6.33 -1.35
N THR A 89 14.79 -7.47 -1.96
CA THR A 89 16.05 -8.21 -1.74
C THR A 89 17.26 -7.43 -2.23
#